data_AF-H3BQU8-F1
#
_entry.id   AF-H3BQU8-F1
#
_cell.length_a   1.000
_cell.length_b   1.000
_cell.length_c   1.000
_cell.angle_alpha   90.00
_cell.angle_beta   90.00
_cell.angle_gamma   90.00
#
_symmetry.space_group_name_H-M   'P 1'
#
loop_
_entity.id
_entity.type
_entity.pdbx_description
1 polymer ?
#
loop_
_entity_poly.entity_id
_entity_poly.type
_entity_poly.pdbx_seq_one_letter_code
_entity_poly.pdbx_strand_id
1 'polypeptide(L)'
;MPEGPELHLASQFVNEACRALVFGGCVEKSSVSRNPEVPFESSAYRISASARGKELRLILSPLPGAQPQQEPLALVFRFGMSGSFQLVPREELPRHAHLRFYTAPPGPRLALCFVDIRRFGRWDLGGKWQPGRGPCVLQEYQQFRENVLRNLADKAFDRPICEALLDQRFFNGIGNYLRAEILY
;
A
#
# COMPACT_ATOMS: atom_id res chain seq x y z
N MET A 1 3.98 -3.51 -13.53
CA MET A 1 2.87 -3.33 -12.56
C MET A 1 3.13 -4.35 -11.47
N PRO A 2 2.99 -4.00 -10.19
CA PRO A 2 3.54 -4.80 -9.11
C PRO A 2 2.68 -6.04 -8.92
N GLU A 3 3.24 -7.03 -8.24
CA GLU A 3 2.55 -8.27 -7.89
C GLU A 3 2.60 -8.47 -6.37
N GLY A 4 1.84 -9.45 -5.87
CA GLY A 4 1.66 -9.67 -4.43
C GLY A 4 2.95 -9.62 -3.60
N PRO A 5 4.04 -10.30 -4.02
CA PRO A 5 5.29 -10.28 -3.28
C PRO A 5 5.88 -8.88 -3.06
N GLU A 6 5.79 -7.99 -4.05
CA GLU A 6 6.33 -6.63 -3.96
C GLU A 6 5.59 -5.79 -2.91
N LEU A 7 4.26 -5.90 -2.85
CA LEU A 7 3.45 -5.19 -1.85
C LEU A 7 3.70 -5.76 -0.45
N HIS A 8 3.86 -7.08 -0.34
CA HIS A 8 4.19 -7.73 0.92
C HIS A 8 5.54 -7.26 1.47
N LEU A 9 6.59 -7.31 0.65
CA LEU A 9 7.93 -6.84 1.03
C LEU A 9 7.95 -5.34 1.34
N ALA A 10 7.24 -4.52 0.57
CA ALA A 10 7.13 -3.09 0.86
C ALA A 10 6.42 -2.82 2.20
N SER A 11 5.38 -3.59 2.53
CA SER A 11 4.72 -3.51 3.83
C SER A 11 5.65 -3.93 4.97
N GLN A 12 6.46 -4.97 4.77
CA GLN A 12 7.46 -5.39 5.75
C GLN A 12 8.51 -4.31 5.96
N PHE A 13 9.07 -3.76 4.87
CA PHE A 13 10.03 -2.65 4.91
C PHE A 13 9.49 -1.47 5.72
N VAL A 14 8.26 -1.03 5.45
CA VAL A 14 7.66 0.10 6.20
C VAL A 14 7.58 -0.22 7.68
N ASN A 15 7.11 -1.41 8.06
CA ASN A 15 6.99 -1.80 9.47
C ASN A 15 8.34 -1.89 10.17
N GLU A 16 9.37 -2.42 9.50
CA GLU A 16 10.71 -2.55 10.07
C GLU A 16 11.39 -1.20 10.21
N ALA A 17 11.40 -0.40 9.15
CA ALA A 17 12.06 0.91 9.12
C ALA A 17 11.36 1.94 10.02
N CYS A 18 10.02 1.88 10.14
CA CYS A 18 9.24 2.83 10.93
C CYS A 18 9.03 2.39 12.39
N ARG A 19 9.43 1.17 12.78
CA ARG A 19 9.11 0.60 14.11
C ARG A 19 9.52 1.50 15.28
N ALA A 20 10.69 2.12 15.19
CA ALA A 20 11.24 2.97 16.24
C ALA A 20 11.03 4.48 15.98
N LEU A 21 10.49 4.84 14.81
CA LEU A 21 10.33 6.23 14.42
C LEU A 21 9.01 6.82 14.95
N VAL A 22 9.08 8.10 15.30
CA VAL A 22 7.91 8.93 15.60
C VAL A 22 7.80 9.97 14.50
N PHE A 23 6.63 10.05 13.89
CA PHE A 23 6.28 11.03 12.86
C PHE A 23 5.50 12.19 13.47
N GLY A 24 5.51 13.34 12.81
CA GLY A 24 4.81 14.53 13.29
C GLY A 24 4.44 15.50 12.18
N GLY A 25 3.47 16.38 12.49
CA GLY A 25 2.93 17.37 11.57
C GLY A 25 1.93 16.80 10.57
N CYS A 26 1.71 17.54 9.48
CA CYS A 26 0.79 17.16 8.41
C CYS A 26 1.40 16.11 7.46
N VAL A 27 0.52 15.39 6.78
CA VAL A 27 0.90 14.59 5.60
C VAL A 27 0.91 15.50 4.37
N GLU A 28 2.04 15.55 3.65
CA GLU A 28 2.16 16.45 2.50
C GLU A 28 2.04 15.71 1.16
N LYS A 29 1.12 16.17 0.32
CA LYS A 29 1.03 15.75 -1.08
C LYS A 29 1.80 16.73 -1.98
N SER A 30 2.43 16.24 -3.05
CA SER A 30 2.94 17.13 -4.11
C SER A 30 1.77 17.81 -4.85
N SER A 31 1.91 19.08 -5.23
CA SER A 31 0.89 19.82 -5.99
C SER A 31 0.48 19.16 -7.31
N VAL A 32 1.42 18.46 -7.97
CA VAL A 32 1.19 17.81 -9.27
C VAL A 32 0.42 16.48 -9.19
N SER A 33 0.30 15.89 -7.99
CA SER A 33 -0.43 14.63 -7.81
C SER A 33 -1.94 14.88 -7.82
N ARG A 34 -2.66 14.09 -8.62
CA ARG A 34 -4.13 14.12 -8.71
C ARG A 34 -4.84 13.22 -7.69
N ASN A 35 -4.08 12.51 -6.87
CA ASN A 35 -4.64 11.72 -5.76
C ASN A 35 -5.16 12.65 -4.65
N PRO A 36 -6.04 12.18 -3.75
CA PRO A 36 -6.62 13.01 -2.70
C PRO A 36 -5.55 13.56 -1.73
N GLU A 37 -5.81 14.75 -1.19
CA GLU A 37 -5.12 15.23 0.00
C GLU A 37 -5.41 14.32 1.20
N VAL A 38 -4.49 14.27 2.16
CA VAL A 38 -4.63 13.46 3.37
C VAL A 38 -4.88 14.41 4.56
N PRO A 39 -6.14 14.58 5.00
CA PRO A 39 -6.47 15.49 6.10
C PRO A 39 -6.09 14.84 7.44
N PHE A 40 -4.80 14.90 7.76
CA PHE A 40 -4.22 14.34 8.98
C PHE A 40 -3.12 15.25 9.50
N GLU A 41 -3.21 15.60 10.77
CA GLU A 41 -2.19 16.34 11.50
C GLU A 41 -2.08 15.80 12.92
N SER A 42 -0.86 15.50 13.36
CA SER A 42 -0.59 15.06 14.72
C SER A 42 0.84 15.37 15.10
N SER A 43 1.08 15.87 16.31
CA SER A 43 2.43 16.20 16.80
C SER A 43 3.31 14.96 16.94
N ALA A 44 2.71 13.79 17.18
CA ALA A 44 3.41 12.53 17.36
C ALA A 44 2.52 11.35 16.95
N TYR A 45 2.94 10.59 15.94
CA TYR A 45 2.22 9.40 15.48
C TYR A 45 3.17 8.30 14.99
N ARG A 46 2.67 7.07 14.94
CA ARG A 46 3.37 5.91 14.35
C ARG A 46 2.77 5.53 13.01
N ILE A 47 3.61 5.00 12.13
CA ILE A 47 3.21 4.45 10.85
C ILE A 47 3.41 2.94 10.89
N SER A 48 2.38 2.20 10.50
CA SER A 48 2.45 0.75 10.26
C SER A 48 1.81 0.40 8.92
N ALA A 49 2.15 -0.76 8.38
CA ALA A 49 1.67 -1.23 7.10
C ALA A 49 1.12 -2.66 7.16
N SER A 50 0.20 -2.97 6.25
CA SER A 50 -0.23 -4.34 5.92
C SER A 50 -0.40 -4.45 4.41
N ALA A 51 -0.26 -5.65 3.84
CA ALA A 51 -0.49 -5.89 2.41
C ALA A 51 -1.56 -6.96 2.18
N ARG A 52 -2.35 -6.80 1.12
CA ARG A 52 -3.35 -7.76 0.68
C ARG A 52 -3.44 -7.80 -0.84
N GLY A 53 -2.89 -8.85 -1.44
CA GLY A 53 -2.78 -8.99 -2.88
C GLY A 53 -1.96 -7.83 -3.47
N LYS A 54 -2.51 -7.08 -4.43
CA LYS A 54 -1.83 -5.93 -5.06
C LYS A 54 -2.10 -4.59 -4.38
N GLU A 55 -2.46 -4.60 -3.11
CA GLU A 55 -2.74 -3.41 -2.31
C GLU A 55 -1.91 -3.39 -1.04
N LEU A 56 -1.49 -2.20 -0.63
CA LEU A 56 -0.79 -1.96 0.64
C LEU A 56 -1.57 -0.92 1.43
N ARG A 57 -1.86 -1.18 2.70
CA ARG A 57 -2.54 -0.26 3.60
C ARG A 57 -1.57 0.28 4.64
N LEU A 58 -1.42 1.60 4.68
CA LEU A 58 -0.80 2.29 5.80
C LEU A 58 -1.83 2.63 6.86
N ILE A 59 -1.39 2.66 8.12
CA ILE A 59 -2.16 3.14 9.26
C ILE A 59 -1.29 4.17 9.99
N LEU A 60 -1.80 5.39 10.10
CA LEU A 60 -1.25 6.49 10.86
C LEU A 60 -1.94 6.51 12.22
N SER A 61 -1.20 6.22 13.28
CA SER A 61 -1.74 6.07 14.63
C SER A 61 -1.16 7.13 15.56
N PRO A 62 -1.91 8.17 15.93
CA PRO A 62 -1.49 9.15 16.93
C PRO A 62 -1.06 8.49 18.24
N LEU A 63 0.00 9.00 18.86
CA LEU A 63 0.47 8.53 20.15
C LEU A 63 -0.33 9.16 21.30
N PRO A 64 -0.39 8.52 22.49
CA PRO A 64 -1.01 9.13 23.66
C PRO A 64 -0.42 10.51 23.96
N GLY A 65 -1.29 11.51 24.11
CA GLY A 65 -0.90 12.90 24.37
C GLY A 65 -0.51 13.72 23.13
N ALA A 66 -0.55 13.14 21.93
CA ALA A 66 -0.35 13.89 20.70
C ALA A 66 -1.47 14.91 20.47
N GLN A 67 -1.14 16.02 19.80
CA GLN A 67 -2.03 17.14 19.52
C GLN A 67 -1.97 17.51 18.03
N PRO A 68 -3.07 17.96 17.40
CA PRO A 68 -4.43 18.02 17.94
C PRO A 68 -5.02 16.61 18.18
N GLN A 69 -6.21 16.55 18.79
CA GLN A 69 -6.97 15.30 18.88
C GLN A 69 -7.26 14.80 17.46
N GLN A 70 -6.75 13.63 17.13
CA GLN A 70 -6.79 13.05 15.80
C GLN A 70 -7.09 11.55 15.93
N GLU A 71 -8.04 11.07 15.15
CA GLU A 71 -8.31 9.64 15.05
C GLU A 71 -7.27 8.94 14.16
N PRO A 72 -6.96 7.66 14.40
CA PRO A 72 -6.13 6.88 13.51
C PRO A 72 -6.68 6.90 12.08
N LEU A 73 -5.81 7.18 11.11
CA LEU A 73 -6.18 7.24 9.70
C LEU A 73 -5.48 6.14 8.92
N ALA A 74 -6.26 5.36 8.19
CA ALA A 74 -5.73 4.40 7.23
C ALA A 74 -5.77 4.94 5.80
N LEU A 75 -4.83 4.48 4.98
CA LEU A 75 -4.69 4.81 3.56
C LEU A 75 -4.40 3.53 2.79
N VAL A 76 -5.10 3.29 1.68
CA VAL A 76 -4.84 2.14 0.81
C VAL A 76 -4.15 2.58 -0.46
N PHE A 77 -3.00 1.99 -0.76
CA PHE A 77 -2.15 2.28 -1.90
C PHE A 77 -2.18 1.14 -2.91
N ARG A 78 -2.18 1.53 -4.19
CA ARG A 78 -1.88 0.69 -5.34
C ARG A 78 -0.70 1.31 -6.06
N PHE A 79 0.43 0.61 -6.16
CA PHE A 79 1.69 1.20 -6.62
C PHE A 79 1.72 1.54 -8.12
N GLY A 80 0.89 0.89 -8.94
CA GLY A 80 1.00 1.06 -10.39
C GLY A 80 2.36 0.61 -10.90
N MET A 81 2.91 1.22 -11.96
CA MET A 81 4.14 0.68 -12.57
C MET A 81 5.44 1.13 -11.91
N SER A 82 5.44 2.20 -11.12
CA SER A 82 6.67 2.79 -10.54
C SER A 82 6.51 3.28 -9.10
N GLY A 83 5.37 2.98 -8.45
CA GLY A 83 5.15 3.32 -7.06
C GLY A 83 6.08 2.53 -6.14
N SER A 84 6.67 3.21 -5.16
CA SER A 84 7.51 2.60 -4.13
C SER A 84 7.45 3.42 -2.84
N PHE A 85 7.83 2.79 -1.72
CA PHE A 85 8.10 3.50 -0.48
C PHE A 85 9.61 3.63 -0.26
N GLN A 86 10.04 4.82 0.14
CA GLN A 86 11.43 5.12 0.45
C GLN A 86 11.51 5.91 1.75
N LEU A 87 12.44 5.57 2.63
CA LEU A 87 12.77 6.35 3.82
C LEU A 87 14.09 7.07 3.56
N VAL A 88 14.06 8.40 3.57
CA VAL A 88 15.19 9.24 3.14
C VAL A 88 15.48 10.36 4.15
N PRO A 89 16.69 10.95 4.17
CA PRO A 89 16.92 12.22 4.85
C PRO A 89 15.96 13.31 4.36
N ARG A 90 15.49 14.17 5.26
CA ARG A 90 14.53 15.24 4.92
C ARG A 90 15.04 16.21 3.85
N GLU A 91 16.35 16.40 3.73
CA GLU A 91 16.97 17.28 2.73
C GLU A 91 17.14 16.61 1.35
N GLU A 92 16.95 15.29 1.26
CA GLU A 92 17.22 14.48 0.07
C GLU A 92 15.94 13.88 -0.50
N LEU A 93 14.86 14.67 -0.54
CA LEU A 93 13.57 14.20 -1.05
C LEU A 93 13.67 13.81 -2.53
N PRO A 94 13.28 12.57 -2.90
CA PRO A 94 13.22 12.17 -4.29
C PRO A 94 12.33 13.11 -5.12
N ARG A 95 12.76 13.43 -6.34
CA ARG A 95 12.05 14.36 -7.26
C ARG A 95 10.57 14.03 -7.45
N HIS A 96 10.22 12.75 -7.37
CA HIS A 96 8.87 12.23 -7.57
C HIS A 96 8.20 11.74 -6.27
N ALA A 97 8.60 12.27 -5.12
CA ALA A 97 7.97 12.02 -3.82
C ALA A 97 6.60 12.70 -3.74
N HIS A 98 5.55 11.96 -4.10
CA HIS A 98 4.20 12.49 -4.28
C HIS A 98 3.37 12.54 -3.00
N LEU A 99 3.72 11.74 -1.98
CA LEU A 99 3.15 11.80 -0.64
C LEU A 99 4.27 11.61 0.39
N ARG A 100 4.33 12.45 1.42
CA ARG A 100 5.46 12.54 2.36
C ARG A 100 4.98 12.59 3.81
N PHE A 101 5.67 11.83 4.66
CA PHE A 101 5.46 11.78 6.12
C PHE A 101 6.79 12.08 6.80
N TYR A 102 6.85 13.08 7.68
CA TYR A 102 8.10 13.52 8.30
C TYR A 102 8.23 13.05 9.75
N THR A 103 9.46 12.77 10.18
CA THR A 103 9.74 12.45 11.59
C THR A 103 9.59 13.67 12.49
N ALA A 104 9.11 13.45 13.71
CA ALA A 104 9.02 14.47 14.76
C ALA A 104 10.35 14.61 15.52
N PRO A 105 10.67 15.80 16.08
CA PRO A 105 11.73 15.94 17.08
C PRO A 105 11.38 15.27 18.42
N PRO A 106 12.37 14.84 19.24
CA PRO A 106 13.80 14.78 18.95
C PRO A 106 14.16 13.53 18.12
N GLY A 107 15.05 13.67 17.13
CA GLY A 107 15.55 12.53 16.35
C GLY A 107 16.06 12.92 14.96
N PRO A 108 16.56 11.93 14.19
CA PRO A 108 16.96 12.16 12.80
C PRO A 108 15.81 12.71 11.97
N ARG A 109 16.09 13.75 11.19
CA ARG A 109 15.12 14.36 10.26
C ARG A 109 14.99 13.51 9.01
N LEU A 110 14.00 12.64 8.98
CA LEU A 110 13.72 11.72 7.88
C LEU A 110 12.34 11.98 7.28
N ALA A 111 12.12 11.46 6.09
CA ALA A 111 10.83 11.45 5.42
C ALA A 111 10.55 10.06 4.84
N LEU A 112 9.41 9.47 5.21
CA LEU A 112 8.84 8.35 4.47
C LEU A 112 8.10 8.92 3.26
N CYS A 113 8.45 8.45 2.07
CA CYS A 113 7.99 9.00 0.80
C CYS A 113 7.32 7.90 -0.03
N PHE A 114 6.12 8.16 -0.53
CA PHE A 114 5.56 7.43 -1.68
C PHE A 114 6.07 8.07 -2.96
N VAL A 115 6.98 7.37 -3.66
CA VAL A 115 7.64 7.85 -4.87
C VAL A 115 7.01 7.16 -6.08
N ASP A 116 6.57 7.92 -7.07
CA ASP A 116 5.96 7.35 -8.28
C ASP A 116 6.16 8.23 -9.52
N ILE A 117 7.23 7.96 -10.27
CA ILE A 117 7.63 8.75 -11.44
C ILE A 117 6.51 8.83 -12.49
N ARG A 118 5.84 7.70 -12.76
CA ARG A 118 4.82 7.58 -13.81
C ARG A 118 3.43 7.98 -13.35
N ARG A 119 3.22 8.22 -12.05
CA ARG A 119 1.96 8.65 -11.44
C ARG A 119 0.77 7.72 -11.76
N PHE A 120 1.06 6.43 -11.95
CA PHE A 120 0.01 5.41 -12.10
C PHE A 120 -0.45 4.85 -10.77
N GLY A 121 0.33 5.06 -9.72
CA GLY A 121 -0.03 4.79 -8.37
C GLY A 121 -1.22 5.61 -7.92
N ARG A 122 -2.04 5.00 -7.07
CA ARG A 122 -3.23 5.60 -6.47
C ARG A 122 -3.23 5.35 -4.98
N TRP A 123 -3.78 6.30 -4.24
CA TRP A 123 -4.16 6.06 -2.85
C TRP A 123 -5.56 6.58 -2.58
N ASP A 124 -6.27 5.86 -1.72
CA ASP A 124 -7.63 6.18 -1.28
C ASP A 124 -7.62 6.43 0.23
N LEU A 125 -8.45 7.37 0.67
CA LEU A 125 -8.65 7.64 2.10
C LEU A 125 -9.47 6.51 2.73
N GLY A 126 -9.06 6.10 3.94
CA GLY A 126 -9.69 5.01 4.67
C GLY A 126 -8.97 3.67 4.51
N GLY A 127 -9.35 2.71 5.35
CA GLY A 127 -8.69 1.40 5.44
C GLY A 127 -9.35 0.27 4.66
N LYS A 128 -10.30 0.57 3.77
CA LYS A 128 -11.06 -0.43 3.02
C LYS A 128 -10.27 -0.87 1.78
N TRP A 129 -10.01 -2.16 1.68
CA TRP A 129 -9.49 -2.78 0.45
C TRP A 129 -10.46 -2.56 -0.72
N GLN A 130 -9.96 -2.61 -1.95
CA GLN A 130 -10.80 -2.37 -3.12
C GLN A 130 -11.94 -3.40 -3.18
N PRO A 131 -13.21 -2.94 -3.30
CA PRO A 131 -14.34 -3.84 -3.37
C PRO A 131 -14.23 -4.76 -4.60
N GLY A 132 -14.67 -6.00 -4.44
CA GLY A 132 -14.61 -7.02 -5.48
C GLY A 132 -13.26 -7.71 -5.62
N ARG A 133 -12.19 -7.30 -4.93
CA ARG A 133 -10.95 -8.07 -4.89
C ARG A 133 -11.04 -9.28 -3.97
N GLY A 134 -10.64 -10.43 -4.49
CA GLY A 134 -10.61 -11.69 -3.75
C GLY A 134 -9.58 -11.72 -2.61
N PRO A 135 -9.55 -12.82 -1.84
CA PRO A 135 -8.52 -13.05 -0.82
C PRO A 135 -7.10 -13.03 -1.40
N CYS A 136 -6.15 -12.53 -0.61
CA CYS A 136 -4.74 -12.50 -0.95
C CYS A 136 -4.18 -13.92 -1.05
N VAL A 137 -3.54 -14.24 -2.18
CA VAL A 137 -2.95 -15.56 -2.42
C VAL A 137 -1.82 -15.92 -1.44
N LEU A 138 -1.16 -14.91 -0.83
CA LEU A 138 -0.06 -15.12 0.14
C LEU A 138 -0.56 -15.30 1.57
N GLN A 139 -1.44 -14.41 2.03
CA GLN A 139 -1.82 -14.31 3.45
C GLN A 139 -3.13 -15.03 3.79
N GLU A 140 -3.96 -15.34 2.78
CA GLU A 140 -5.32 -15.86 2.97
C GLU A 140 -5.55 -17.11 2.12
N TYR A 141 -4.54 -17.99 2.00
CA TYR A 141 -4.52 -19.11 1.03
C TYR A 141 -5.80 -19.98 1.05
N GLN A 142 -6.27 -20.39 2.24
CA GLN A 142 -7.46 -21.22 2.35
C GLN A 142 -8.70 -20.50 1.81
N GLN A 143 -8.92 -19.24 2.21
CA GLN A 143 -10.05 -18.45 1.74
C GLN A 143 -9.95 -18.18 0.23
N PHE A 144 -8.75 -17.92 -0.28
CA PHE A 144 -8.46 -17.79 -1.71
C PHE A 144 -8.89 -19.06 -2.46
N ARG A 145 -8.40 -20.23 -2.03
CA ARG A 145 -8.69 -21.52 -2.64
C ARG A 145 -10.20 -21.80 -2.65
N GLU A 146 -10.85 -21.63 -1.50
CA GLU A 146 -12.29 -21.83 -1.36
C GLU A 146 -13.10 -20.86 -2.26
N ASN A 147 -12.69 -19.59 -2.33
CA ASN A 147 -13.33 -18.59 -3.18
C ASN A 147 -13.27 -18.97 -4.67
N VAL A 148 -12.16 -19.54 -5.15
CA VAL A 148 -12.07 -20.03 -6.53
C VAL A 148 -12.95 -21.26 -6.74
N LEU A 149 -12.78 -22.29 -5.91
CA LEU A 149 -13.45 -23.59 -6.09
C LEU A 149 -14.99 -23.47 -6.01
N ARG A 150 -15.52 -22.60 -5.15
CA ARG A 150 -16.97 -22.38 -5.04
C ARG A 150 -17.56 -21.63 -6.24
N ASN A 151 -16.75 -20.90 -7.00
CA ASN A 151 -17.20 -20.02 -8.06
C ASN A 151 -16.75 -20.47 -9.46
N LEU A 152 -16.37 -21.73 -9.66
CA LEU A 152 -15.88 -22.25 -10.95
C LEU A 152 -16.89 -22.09 -12.11
N ALA A 153 -18.17 -21.91 -11.82
CA ALA A 153 -19.21 -21.63 -12.82
C ALA A 153 -19.30 -20.14 -13.24
N ASP A 154 -18.50 -19.24 -12.66
CA ASP A 154 -18.43 -17.84 -13.08
C ASP A 154 -17.77 -17.71 -14.46
N LYS A 155 -18.28 -16.81 -15.30
CA LYS A 155 -17.78 -16.51 -16.65
C LYS A 155 -16.28 -16.14 -16.72
N ALA A 156 -15.67 -15.78 -15.59
CA ALA A 156 -14.23 -15.60 -15.48
C ALA A 156 -13.45 -16.86 -15.90
N PHE A 157 -14.01 -18.04 -15.62
CA PHE A 157 -13.39 -19.34 -15.85
C PHE A 157 -13.70 -19.94 -17.23
N ASP A 158 -14.52 -19.27 -18.04
CA ASP A 158 -14.69 -19.57 -19.47
C ASP A 158 -13.52 -19.02 -20.32
N ARG A 159 -12.68 -18.18 -19.72
CA ARG A 159 -11.50 -17.57 -20.36
C ARG A 159 -10.30 -18.54 -20.33
N PRO A 160 -9.31 -18.36 -21.22
CA PRO A 160 -8.04 -19.05 -21.11
C PRO A 160 -7.43 -18.89 -19.71
N ILE A 161 -6.84 -19.96 -19.16
CA ILE A 161 -6.33 -19.95 -17.78
C ILE A 161 -5.34 -18.81 -17.51
N CYS A 162 -4.52 -18.44 -18.51
CA CYS A 162 -3.57 -17.34 -18.40
C CYS A 162 -4.26 -15.96 -18.24
N GLU A 163 -5.49 -15.80 -18.76
CA GLU A 163 -6.32 -14.61 -18.53
C GLU A 163 -7.02 -14.68 -17.18
N ALA A 164 -7.61 -15.83 -16.83
CA ALA A 164 -8.29 -16.04 -15.56
C ALA A 164 -7.36 -15.79 -14.36
N LEU A 165 -6.09 -16.20 -14.45
CA LEU A 165 -5.06 -15.96 -13.42
C LEU A 165 -4.78 -14.47 -13.16
N LEU A 166 -5.13 -13.57 -14.07
CA LEU A 166 -4.99 -12.12 -13.86
C LEU A 166 -6.22 -11.49 -13.21
N ASP A 167 -7.34 -12.21 -13.09
CA ASP A 167 -8.56 -11.69 -12.49
C ASP A 167 -8.42 -11.52 -10.97
N GLN A 168 -8.36 -10.27 -10.51
CA GLN A 168 -8.13 -9.94 -9.11
C GLN A 168 -9.34 -10.22 -8.21
N ARG A 169 -10.51 -10.58 -8.77
CA ARG A 169 -11.65 -11.10 -8.00
C ARG A 169 -11.37 -12.48 -7.43
N PHE A 170 -10.51 -13.25 -8.09
CA PHE A 170 -10.18 -14.63 -7.74
C PHE A 170 -8.71 -14.80 -7.33
N PHE A 171 -7.78 -14.20 -8.07
CA PHE A 171 -6.34 -14.37 -7.90
C PHE A 171 -5.66 -13.07 -7.46
N ASN A 172 -6.16 -12.46 -6.37
CA ASN A 172 -5.65 -11.18 -5.89
C ASN A 172 -4.19 -11.29 -5.43
N GLY A 173 -3.29 -10.66 -6.19
CA GLY A 173 -1.84 -10.77 -6.01
C GLY A 173 -1.11 -11.28 -7.25
N ILE A 174 -1.75 -12.11 -8.08
CA ILE A 174 -1.12 -12.68 -9.28
C ILE A 174 -1.08 -11.63 -10.40
N GLY A 175 0.08 -11.46 -11.02
CA GLY A 175 0.26 -10.66 -12.23
C GLY A 175 0.94 -11.42 -13.35
N ASN A 176 1.63 -10.68 -14.20
CA ASN A 176 2.10 -11.19 -15.48
C ASN A 176 3.31 -12.11 -15.36
N TYR A 177 4.24 -11.82 -14.45
CA TYR A 177 5.37 -12.74 -14.25
C TYR A 177 4.92 -13.95 -13.44
N LEU A 178 4.12 -13.79 -12.37
CA LEU A 178 3.68 -14.94 -11.58
C LEU A 178 2.84 -15.91 -12.39
N ARG A 179 1.93 -15.45 -13.24
CA ARG A 179 1.13 -16.38 -14.07
C ARG A 179 2.01 -17.20 -15.02
N ALA A 180 3.11 -16.63 -15.51
CA ALA A 180 4.01 -17.33 -16.42
C ALA A 180 4.73 -18.45 -15.67
N GLU A 181 5.31 -18.12 -14.51
CA GLU A 181 6.01 -19.09 -13.67
C GLU A 181 5.10 -20.16 -13.05
N ILE A 182 3.83 -19.83 -12.75
CA ILE A 182 2.85 -20.80 -12.23
C ILE A 182 2.41 -21.80 -13.32
N LEU A 183 2.38 -21.37 -14.58
CA LEU A 183 1.94 -22.20 -15.71
C LEU A 183 3.06 -23.05 -16.33
N TYR A 184 4.32 -22.67 -16.10
CA TYR A 184 5.52 -23.38 -16.55
C TYR A 184 5.75 -24.65 -15.73
#